data_AF-A0A2E3K6M5-F1
#
_entry.id   AF-A0A2E3K6M5-F1
#
_cell.length_a   1.000
_cell.length_b   1.000
_cell.length_c   1.000
_cell.angle_alpha   90.00
_cell.angle_beta   90.00
_cell.angle_gamma   90.00
#
_symmetry.space_group_name_H-M   'P 1'
#
loop_
_entity.id
_entity.type
_entity.pdbx_description
1 polymer ?
#
loop_
_entity_poly.entity_id
_entity_poly.type
_entity_poly.pdbx_seq_one_letter_code
_entity_poly.pdbx_strand_id
1 'polypeptide(L)'
;MPKNLLKLFFLVQILFGCDELTRFKQEKLECRTTNFGVVDLIIKKRKIGSDITLSARGVNHKLKINLLEGERIIGVNNEASVDINVKTKKVILRMDNSVETLRCKHHNFKM
;
A
#
# COMPACT_ATOMS: atom_id res chain seq x y z
N MET A 1 -53.45 19.93 -8.76
CA MET A 1 -52.32 19.77 -9.70
C MET A 1 -51.00 19.91 -8.95
N PRO A 2 -50.28 18.82 -8.65
CA PRO A 2 -48.84 18.92 -8.44
C PRO A 2 -48.13 17.84 -9.29
N LYS A 3 -48.22 17.95 -10.62
CA LYS A 3 -47.53 17.03 -11.56
C LYS A 3 -46.03 17.33 -11.72
N ASN A 4 -45.53 18.41 -11.09
CA ASN A 4 -44.15 18.89 -11.27
C ASN A 4 -43.20 18.57 -10.10
N LEU A 5 -43.70 18.18 -8.92
CA LEU A 5 -42.82 17.89 -7.77
C LEU A 5 -42.20 16.49 -7.84
N LEU A 6 -42.91 15.52 -8.41
CA LEU A 6 -42.45 14.12 -8.47
C LEU A 6 -41.27 13.93 -9.44
N LYS A 7 -41.14 14.80 -10.45
CA LYS A 7 -40.00 14.78 -11.39
C LYS A 7 -38.70 15.29 -10.77
N LEU A 8 -38.78 16.14 -9.74
CA LEU A 8 -37.58 16.69 -9.10
C LEU A 8 -36.90 15.69 -8.16
N PHE A 9 -37.67 14.79 -7.54
CA PHE A 9 -37.14 13.78 -6.62
C PHE A 9 -36.37 12.66 -7.34
N PHE A 10 -36.73 12.35 -8.59
CA PHE A 10 -36.07 11.33 -9.39
C PHE A 10 -34.69 11.77 -9.93
N LEU A 11 -34.44 13.07 -10.10
CA LEU A 11 -33.14 13.58 -10.53
C LEU A 11 -32.08 13.56 -9.42
N VAL A 12 -32.49 13.61 -8.15
CA VAL A 12 -31.56 13.64 -7.00
C VAL A 12 -30.98 12.26 -6.70
N GLN A 13 -31.70 11.17 -7.01
CA GLN A 13 -31.23 9.81 -6.75
C GLN A 13 -30.11 9.33 -7.70
N ILE A 14 -29.89 10.01 -8.83
CA ILE A 14 -28.87 9.61 -9.82
C ILE A 14 -27.50 10.23 -9.52
N LEU A 15 -27.41 11.21 -8.61
CA LEU A 15 -26.14 11.91 -8.30
C LEU A 15 -25.38 11.34 -7.09
N PHE A 16 -25.94 10.37 -6.36
CA PHE A 16 -25.29 9.77 -5.17
C PHE A 16 -24.65 8.40 -5.43
N GLY A 17 -24.49 8.02 -6.70
CA GLY A 17 -23.84 6.77 -7.12
C GLY A 17 -22.49 6.96 -7.80
N CYS A 18 -21.70 7.95 -7.39
CA CYS A 18 -20.28 8.07 -7.75
C CYS A 18 -19.40 7.75 -6.54
N ASP A 19 -19.67 6.62 -5.88
CA ASP A 19 -18.62 6.01 -5.08
C ASP A 19 -17.63 5.41 -6.09
N GLU A 20 -16.56 6.16 -6.31
CA GLU A 20 -15.38 5.71 -7.01
C GLU A 20 -15.09 4.27 -6.59
N LEU A 21 -15.29 3.34 -7.52
CA LEU A 21 -14.49 2.13 -7.56
C LEU A 21 -13.03 2.62 -7.53
N THR A 22 -12.45 2.75 -6.34
CA THR A 22 -11.02 3.01 -6.14
C THR A 22 -10.30 1.78 -6.63
N ARG A 23 -10.17 1.79 -7.96
CA ARG A 23 -9.46 0.89 -8.84
C ARG A 23 -8.18 0.46 -8.15
N PHE A 24 -8.10 -0.82 -7.80
CA PHE A 24 -7.07 -1.46 -6.99
C PHE A 24 -5.67 -0.88 -7.29
N LYS A 25 -5.21 0.06 -6.46
CA LYS A 25 -3.89 0.66 -6.60
C LYS A 25 -2.92 -0.15 -5.75
N GLN A 26 -2.28 -1.12 -6.37
CA GLN A 26 -1.24 -1.92 -5.73
C GLN A 26 0.13 -1.35 -6.08
N GLU A 27 0.97 -1.17 -5.06
CA GLU A 27 2.35 -0.74 -5.21
C GLU A 27 3.27 -1.92 -4.90
N LYS A 28 4.21 -2.19 -5.80
CA LYS A 28 5.26 -3.19 -5.59
C LYS A 28 6.61 -2.49 -5.57
N LEU A 29 7.40 -2.74 -4.54
CA LEU A 29 8.82 -2.37 -4.48
C LEU A 29 9.64 -3.65 -4.54
N GLU A 30 10.52 -3.74 -5.54
CA GLU A 30 11.41 -4.87 -5.75
C GLU A 30 12.86 -4.43 -5.51
N CYS A 31 13.53 -5.08 -4.58
CA CYS A 31 14.89 -4.78 -4.15
C CYS A 31 15.77 -6.03 -4.30
N ARG A 32 17.08 -5.84 -4.44
CA ARG A 32 18.06 -6.93 -4.39
C ARG A 32 19.13 -6.62 -3.36
N THR A 33 19.51 -7.62 -2.60
CA THR A 33 20.54 -7.57 -1.57
C THR A 33 21.27 -8.89 -1.48
N THR A 34 22.53 -8.85 -1.08
CA THR A 34 23.35 -10.04 -0.80
C THR A 34 22.82 -10.84 0.38
N ASN A 35 22.29 -10.18 1.43
CA ASN A 35 21.91 -10.87 2.67
C ASN A 35 20.50 -11.48 2.61
N PHE A 36 19.56 -10.84 1.90
CA PHE A 36 18.17 -11.31 1.84
C PHE A 36 17.74 -11.78 0.44
N GLY A 37 18.64 -11.71 -0.55
CA GLY A 37 18.36 -12.04 -1.93
C GLY A 37 17.42 -11.03 -2.59
N VAL A 38 16.42 -11.54 -3.32
CA VAL A 38 15.32 -10.71 -3.85
C VAL A 38 14.35 -10.40 -2.71
N VAL A 39 14.06 -9.12 -2.54
CA VAL A 39 13.10 -8.63 -1.54
C VAL A 39 11.97 -7.93 -2.28
N ASP A 40 10.76 -8.45 -2.13
CA ASP A 40 9.54 -7.86 -2.69
C ASP A 40 8.64 -7.32 -1.59
N LEU A 41 8.21 -6.08 -1.73
CA LEU A 41 7.24 -5.43 -0.86
C LEU A 41 6.00 -5.10 -1.66
N ILE A 42 4.85 -5.59 -1.21
CA ILE A 42 3.55 -5.35 -1.84
C ILE A 42 2.66 -4.57 -0.88
N ILE A 43 2.25 -3.38 -1.30
CA ILE A 43 1.37 -2.49 -0.55
C ILE A 43 0.07 -2.37 -1.35
N LYS A 44 -0.99 -3.03 -0.85
CA LYS A 44 -2.32 -2.97 -1.50
C LYS A 44 -3.11 -1.72 -1.12
N LYS A 45 -2.86 -1.17 0.08
CA LYS A 45 -3.56 -0.02 0.61
C LYS A 45 -2.63 0.79 1.53
N ARG A 46 -2.43 2.07 1.22
CA ARG A 46 -1.70 3.00 2.08
C ARG A 46 -2.62 3.53 3.19
N LYS A 47 -2.91 2.71 4.19
CA LYS A 47 -3.71 3.10 5.36
C LYS A 47 -3.15 2.39 6.60
N ILE A 48 -3.06 3.10 7.73
CA ILE A 48 -2.69 2.53 9.03
C ILE A 48 -3.56 1.28 9.33
N GLY A 49 -2.93 0.21 9.81
CA GLY A 49 -3.54 -1.10 10.07
C GLY A 49 -3.64 -2.02 8.85
N SER A 50 -3.38 -1.52 7.63
CA SER A 50 -3.32 -2.35 6.42
C SER A 50 -2.03 -3.18 6.39
N ASP A 51 -2.04 -4.23 5.58
CA ASP A 51 -0.90 -5.13 5.43
C ASP A 51 0.08 -4.66 4.34
N ILE A 52 1.37 -4.83 4.63
CA ILE A 52 2.45 -4.91 3.65
C ILE A 52 2.88 -6.37 3.59
N THR A 53 2.88 -6.96 2.41
CA THR A 53 3.50 -8.28 2.21
C THR A 53 4.98 -8.07 1.92
N LEU A 54 5.85 -8.60 2.78
CA LEU A 54 7.29 -8.70 2.59
C LEU A 54 7.62 -10.12 2.16
N SER A 55 8.21 -10.30 0.99
CA SER A 55 8.79 -11.57 0.55
C SER A 55 10.31 -11.45 0.55
N ALA A 56 10.99 -12.29 1.33
CA ALA A 56 12.45 -12.31 1.42
C ALA A 56 12.92 -13.75 1.62
N ARG A 57 13.99 -14.17 0.92
CA ARG A 57 14.51 -15.55 0.96
C ARG A 57 13.43 -16.64 0.76
N GLY A 58 12.39 -16.36 -0.03
CA GLY A 58 11.27 -17.28 -0.28
C GLY A 58 10.23 -17.37 0.84
N VAL A 59 10.37 -16.60 1.92
CA VAL A 59 9.40 -16.53 3.03
C VAL A 59 8.58 -15.24 2.92
N ASN A 60 7.28 -15.34 3.20
CA ASN A 60 6.36 -14.21 3.19
C ASN A 60 5.99 -13.79 4.62
N HIS A 61 6.30 -12.55 4.98
CA HIS A 61 5.89 -11.92 6.23
C HIS A 61 4.78 -10.91 5.96
N LYS A 62 3.75 -10.91 6.80
CA LYS A 62 2.72 -9.85 6.80
C LYS A 62 3.09 -8.82 7.87
N LEU A 63 3.34 -7.60 7.43
CA LEU A 63 3.64 -6.46 8.28
C LEU A 63 2.44 -5.55 8.36
N LYS A 64 2.13 -5.02 9.56
CA LYS A 64 1.06 -4.03 9.74
C LYS A 64 1.63 -2.63 9.60
N ILE A 65 0.99 -1.79 8.78
CA ILE A 65 1.32 -0.36 8.71
C ILE A 65 0.99 0.27 10.06
N ASN A 66 2.01 0.72 10.78
CA ASN A 66 1.84 1.42 12.06
C ASN A 66 2.04 2.94 11.93
N LEU A 67 2.74 3.40 10.89
CA LEU A 67 2.95 4.82 10.60
C LEU A 67 2.82 5.11 9.11
N LEU A 68 2.17 6.22 8.80
CA LEU A 68 1.99 6.75 7.46
C LEU A 68 2.09 8.28 7.50
N GLU A 69 3.17 8.82 6.95
CA GLU A 69 3.48 10.26 6.95
C GLU A 69 3.87 10.70 5.54
N GLY A 70 2.90 11.22 4.78
CA GLY A 70 3.10 11.58 3.37
C GLY A 70 3.55 10.39 2.52
N GLU A 71 4.80 10.41 2.06
CA GLU A 71 5.40 9.34 1.25
C GLU A 71 6.19 8.31 2.07
N ARG A 72 6.19 8.44 3.40
CA ARG A 72 6.84 7.50 4.32
C ARG A 72 5.82 6.52 4.89
N ILE A 73 6.16 5.23 4.85
CA ILE A 73 5.34 4.14 5.34
C ILE A 73 6.22 3.26 6.23
N ILE A 74 5.77 2.99 7.45
CA ILE A 74 6.43 2.01 8.33
C ILE A 74 5.48 0.84 8.55
N GLY A 75 6.00 -0.37 8.30
CA GLY A 75 5.31 -1.63 8.54
C GLY A 75 6.09 -2.49 9.52
N VAL A 76 5.42 -3.11 10.49
CA VAL A 76 6.06 -3.94 11.51
C VAL A 76 5.27 -5.22 11.78
N ASN A 77 5.97 -6.26 12.19
CA ASN A 77 5.44 -7.39 12.95
C ASN A 77 6.48 -7.81 14.01
N ASN A 78 6.32 -8.99 14.61
CA ASN A 78 7.23 -9.48 15.65
C ASN A 78 8.62 -9.90 15.13
N GLU A 79 8.76 -10.12 13.83
CA GLU A 79 9.97 -10.70 13.21
C GLU A 79 10.75 -9.70 12.35
N ALA A 80 10.05 -8.72 11.77
CA ALA A 80 10.59 -7.80 10.79
C ALA A 80 9.93 -6.41 10.85
N SER A 81 10.67 -5.43 10.36
CA SER A 81 10.16 -4.08 10.12
C SER A 81 10.69 -3.50 8.82
N VAL A 82 9.88 -2.64 8.19
CA VAL A 82 10.25 -1.90 6.99
C VAL A 82 9.93 -0.43 7.16
N ASP A 83 10.85 0.43 6.78
CA ASP A 83 10.65 1.88 6.64
C ASP A 83 10.85 2.24 5.17
N ILE A 84 9.75 2.63 4.52
CA ILE A 84 9.66 2.81 3.09
C ILE A 84 9.46 4.31 2.82
N ASN A 85 10.36 4.91 2.05
CA ASN A 85 10.15 6.22 1.45
C ASN A 85 9.81 6.02 -0.03
N VAL A 86 8.53 6.13 -0.39
CA VAL A 86 8.05 5.76 -1.73
C VAL A 86 8.56 6.73 -2.80
N LYS A 87 8.71 8.01 -2.47
CA LYS A 87 9.26 9.03 -3.39
C LYS A 87 10.68 8.70 -3.82
N THR A 88 11.54 8.33 -2.87
CA THR A 88 12.96 8.02 -3.14
C THR A 88 13.21 6.56 -3.45
N LYS A 89 12.19 5.70 -3.26
CA LYS A 89 12.26 4.23 -3.41
C LYS A 89 13.32 3.61 -2.49
N LYS A 90 13.61 4.28 -1.38
CA LYS A 90 14.52 3.81 -0.34
C LYS A 90 13.72 3.00 0.66
N VAL A 91 14.22 1.82 1.01
CA VAL A 91 13.64 0.92 1.99
C VAL A 91 14.68 0.60 3.04
N ILE A 92 14.36 0.75 4.30
CA ILE A 92 15.16 0.22 5.41
C ILE A 92 14.47 -1.05 5.90
N LEU A 93 15.11 -2.20 5.70
CA LEU A 93 14.62 -3.50 6.15
C LEU A 93 15.36 -3.89 7.43
N ARG A 94 14.61 -4.31 8.46
CA ARG A 94 15.17 -4.97 9.64
C ARG A 94 14.54 -6.34 9.80
N MET A 95 15.38 -7.38 9.88
CA MET A 95 14.97 -8.79 10.02
C MET A 95 16.18 -9.60 10.49
N ASP A 96 15.98 -10.66 11.26
CA ASP A 96 17.05 -11.57 11.75
C ASP A 96 18.27 -10.83 12.36
N ASN A 97 18.02 -9.84 13.22
CA ASN A 97 19.05 -8.98 13.84
C ASN A 97 19.93 -8.19 12.84
N SER A 98 19.53 -8.13 11.57
CA SER A 98 20.24 -7.40 10.52
C SER A 98 19.43 -6.20 10.07
N VAL A 99 20.12 -5.11 9.73
CA VAL A 99 19.51 -3.87 9.22
C VAL A 99 20.16 -3.50 7.89
N GLU A 100 19.34 -3.30 6.86
CA GLU A 100 19.82 -2.93 5.54
C GLU A 100 19.05 -1.77 4.94
N THR A 101 19.79 -0.93 4.22
CA THR A 101 19.22 0.14 3.40
C THR A 101 19.26 -0.27 1.93
N LEU A 102 18.09 -0.42 1.33
CA LEU A 102 17.87 -0.89 -0.02
C LEU A 102 17.37 0.25 -0.90
N ARG A 103 17.81 0.27 -2.16
CA ARG A 103 17.18 1.06 -3.23
C ARG A 103 16.41 0.12 -4.12
N CYS A 104 15.11 0.36 -4.25
CA CYS A 104 14.20 -0.56 -4.89
C CYS A 104 13.65 0.01 -6.20
N LYS A 105 13.28 -0.89 -7.12
CA LYS A 105 12.47 -0.54 -8.28
C LYS A 105 11.02 -0.44 -7.82
N HIS A 106 10.32 0.60 -8.28
CA HIS A 106 8.94 0.86 -7.91
C HIS A 106 8.02 0.58 -9.11
N HIS A 107 7.06 -0.30 -8.92
CA HIS A 107 6.05 -0.67 -9.88
C HIS A 107 4.67 -0.29 -9.33
N ASN A 108 3.98 0.60 -10.05
CA ASN A 108 2.59 0.95 -9.76
C ASN A 108 1.69 0.12 -10.67
N PHE A 109 0.85 -0.73 -10.09
CA PHE A 109 -0.19 -1.43 -10.83
C PHE A 109 -1.51 -0.67 -10.68
N LYS A 110 -2.01 -0.14 -11.79
CA LYS A 110 -3.37 0.37 -11.93
C LYS A 110 -4.08 -0.60 -12.87
N MET A 111 -4.95 -1.46 -12.34
CA MET A 111 -5.79 -2.37 -13.14
C MET A 111 -7.16 -1.79 -13.30
#